data_AF-A0A433IIV2-F1
#
_entry.id   AF-A0A433IIV2-F1
#
_cell.length_a   1.000
_cell.length_b   1.000
_cell.length_c   1.000
_cell.angle_alpha   90.00
_cell.angle_beta   90.00
_cell.angle_gamma   90.00
#
_symmetry.space_group_name_H-M   'P 1'
#
loop_
_entity.id
_entity.type
_entity.pdbx_description
1 polymer ?
#
loop_
_entity_poly.entity_id
_entity_poly.type
_entity_poly.pdbx_seq_one_letter_code
_entity_poly.pdbx_strand_id
1 'polypeptide(L)'
;MTRHFEDFTFTDSVHLSTQVLPLEFVSNLNDLRRNLWTLEHYRCSANRREQAFHNRLLRQGTCFLAWNGSDGALRFASNRFIGYRHNSIENCKAHAAAMDTRQATDMLSRLLGMAPKPNAKLESAYHRFCANAGIQPDNASRTRRFWLPIPLL
;
A
#
# COMPACT_ATOMS: atom_id res chain seq x y z
N MET A 1 -25.52 -14.49 12.08
CA MET A 1 -25.38 -13.02 12.25
C MET A 1 -24.68 -12.46 11.02
N THR A 2 -25.48 -12.16 10.01
CA THR A 2 -25.05 -11.70 8.69
C THR A 2 -24.72 -10.22 8.79
N ARG A 3 -23.43 -9.85 8.65
CA ARG A 3 -23.05 -8.45 8.48
C ARG A 3 -23.18 -8.13 7.00
N HIS A 4 -24.15 -7.28 6.67
CA HIS A 4 -24.30 -6.67 5.37
C HIS A 4 -22.98 -6.01 4.95
N PHE A 5 -22.41 -6.54 3.87
CA PHE A 5 -21.21 -6.06 3.17
C PHE A 5 -21.64 -5.58 1.78
N GLU A 6 -22.66 -4.72 1.76
CA GLU A 6 -23.21 -4.03 0.59
C GLU A 6 -23.54 -2.65 1.16
N ASP A 7 -22.86 -1.54 0.83
CA ASP A 7 -22.66 -1.01 -0.50
C ASP A 7 -21.31 -0.29 -0.61
N PHE A 8 -20.41 -0.78 -1.47
CA PHE A 8 -19.42 0.07 -2.11
C PHE A 8 -19.48 -0.24 -3.59
N THR A 9 -20.35 0.49 -4.30
CA THR A 9 -20.49 0.33 -5.75
C THR A 9 -19.22 0.83 -6.43
N PHE A 10 -18.55 -0.08 -7.13
CA PHE A 10 -17.31 0.15 -7.86
C PHE A 10 -17.43 1.26 -8.93
N THR A 11 -18.65 1.64 -9.31
CA THR A 11 -18.96 2.66 -10.31
C THR A 11 -18.51 4.07 -9.94
N ASP A 12 -18.49 4.43 -8.65
CA ASP A 12 -17.97 5.75 -8.21
C ASP A 12 -16.44 5.82 -8.24
N SER A 13 -15.75 4.68 -8.42
CA SER A 13 -14.28 4.61 -8.43
C SER A 13 -13.66 4.99 -9.77
N VAL A 14 -14.41 4.93 -10.88
CA VAL A 14 -13.88 5.24 -12.22
C VAL A 14 -13.79 6.75 -12.45
N HIS A 15 -14.74 7.54 -11.92
CA HIS A 15 -14.80 8.99 -12.12
C HIS A 15 -13.83 9.77 -11.21
N LEU A 16 -13.45 9.22 -10.05
CA LEU A 16 -12.43 9.79 -9.17
C LEU A 16 -10.99 9.48 -9.63
N SER A 17 -10.79 8.62 -10.62
CA SER A 17 -9.46 8.15 -11.05
C SER A 17 -8.62 9.19 -11.79
N THR A 18 -9.19 10.34 -12.17
CA THR A 18 -8.49 11.41 -12.90
C THR A 18 -8.32 12.71 -12.13
N GLN A 19 -8.93 12.85 -10.95
CA GLN A 19 -8.83 14.08 -10.17
C GLN A 19 -7.65 14.00 -9.20
N VAL A 20 -6.79 15.02 -9.24
CA VAL A 20 -5.72 15.20 -8.26
C VAL A 20 -6.33 15.84 -7.01
N LEU A 21 -6.30 15.12 -5.89
CA LEU A 21 -6.78 15.60 -4.58
C LEU A 21 -5.62 16.24 -3.78
N PRO A 22 -5.91 17.06 -2.76
CA PRO A 22 -4.90 17.60 -1.86
C PRO A 22 -4.06 16.51 -1.18
N LEU A 23 -2.79 16.81 -0.95
CA LEU A 23 -1.88 15.89 -0.28
C LEU A 23 -2.12 15.93 1.23
N GLU A 24 -2.74 14.87 1.76
CA GLU A 24 -3.02 14.71 3.18
C GLU A 24 -2.53 13.36 3.69
N PHE A 25 -2.08 13.28 4.94
CA PHE A 25 -1.72 12.01 5.58
C PHE A 25 -2.95 11.24 6.04
N VAL A 26 -2.86 9.91 6.01
CA VAL A 26 -3.90 9.05 6.62
C VAL A 26 -4.08 9.39 8.10
N SER A 27 -5.34 9.45 8.54
CA SER A 27 -5.68 9.79 9.93
C SER A 27 -6.40 8.67 10.67
N ASN A 28 -6.90 7.65 9.96
CA ASN A 28 -7.67 6.56 10.53
C ASN A 28 -7.50 5.26 9.71
N LEU A 29 -8.00 4.14 10.27
CA LEU A 29 -7.87 2.82 9.64
C LEU A 29 -8.67 2.66 8.35
N ASN A 30 -9.74 3.44 8.14
CA ASN A 30 -10.52 3.38 6.90
C ASN A 30 -9.76 4.01 5.73
N ASP A 31 -9.02 5.11 5.96
CA ASP A 31 -8.12 5.70 4.96
C ASP A 31 -7.07 4.68 4.52
N LEU A 32 -6.43 4.03 5.51
CA LEU A 32 -5.43 3.00 5.26
C LEU A 32 -6.02 1.81 4.50
N ARG A 33 -7.16 1.27 4.95
CA ARG A 33 -7.84 0.14 4.31
C ARG A 33 -8.20 0.44 2.86
N ARG A 34 -8.68 1.66 2.56
CA ARG A 34 -8.97 2.09 1.20
C ARG A 34 -7.73 2.01 0.32
N ASN A 35 -6.60 2.55 0.78
CA ASN A 35 -5.35 2.50 0.03
C ASN A 35 -4.83 1.07 -0.18
N LEU A 36 -4.99 0.18 0.80
CA LEU A 36 -4.63 -1.23 0.67
C LEU A 36 -5.44 -1.90 -0.44
N TRP A 37 -6.76 -1.68 -0.47
CA TRP A 37 -7.62 -2.20 -1.53
C TRP A 37 -7.34 -1.57 -2.90
N THR A 38 -6.98 -0.29 -2.96
CA THR A 38 -6.53 0.35 -4.20
C THR A 38 -5.25 -0.33 -4.73
N LEU A 39 -4.27 -0.62 -3.87
CA LEU A 39 -3.06 -1.34 -4.30
C LEU A 39 -3.35 -2.79 -4.71
N GLU A 40 -4.26 -3.45 -4.02
CA GLU A 40 -4.67 -4.82 -4.35
C GLU A 40 -5.40 -4.87 -5.69
N HIS A 41 -6.25 -3.88 -5.96
CA HIS A 41 -6.86 -3.69 -7.27
C HIS A 41 -5.78 -3.53 -8.35
N TYR A 42 -4.81 -2.63 -8.16
CA TYR A 42 -3.71 -2.45 -9.12
C TYR A 42 -2.88 -3.71 -9.34
N ARG A 43 -2.71 -4.54 -8.30
CA ARG A 43 -2.00 -5.83 -8.39
C ARG A 43 -2.73 -6.82 -9.31
N CYS A 44 -4.05 -6.87 -9.22
CA CYS A 44 -4.91 -7.79 -9.98
C CYS A 44 -5.40 -7.23 -11.31
N SER A 45 -5.16 -5.95 -11.59
CA SER A 45 -5.69 -5.27 -12.76
C SER A 45 -5.08 -5.78 -14.07
N ALA A 46 -5.92 -5.92 -15.10
CA ALA A 46 -5.49 -6.14 -16.48
C ALA A 46 -4.87 -4.88 -17.12
N ASN A 47 -5.07 -3.71 -16.50
CA ASN A 47 -4.46 -2.47 -16.96
C ASN A 47 -2.96 -2.46 -16.64
N ARG A 48 -2.14 -2.52 -17.69
CA ARG A 48 -0.67 -2.54 -17.57
C ARG A 48 -0.13 -1.32 -16.82
N ARG A 49 -0.77 -0.15 -16.89
CA ARG A 49 -0.34 1.06 -16.16
C ARG A 49 -0.46 0.86 -14.65
N GLU A 50 -1.55 0.26 -14.20
CA GLU A 50 -1.84 0.02 -12.79
C GLU A 50 -0.93 -1.06 -12.23
N GLN A 51 -0.82 -2.17 -12.93
CA GLN A 51 0.08 -3.27 -12.55
C GLN A 51 1.55 -2.80 -12.50
N ALA A 52 2.00 -2.03 -13.50
CA ALA A 52 3.35 -1.48 -13.51
C ALA A 52 3.59 -0.50 -12.34
N PHE A 53 2.58 0.30 -11.97
CA PHE A 53 2.66 1.20 -10.83
C PHE A 53 2.77 0.44 -9.50
N HIS A 54 1.93 -0.57 -9.28
CA HIS A 54 2.01 -1.46 -8.12
C HIS A 54 3.41 -2.09 -8.02
N ASN A 55 3.89 -2.69 -9.11
CA ASN A 55 5.19 -3.36 -9.16
C ASN A 55 6.35 -2.40 -8.89
N ARG A 56 6.26 -1.15 -9.37
CA ARG A 56 7.26 -0.10 -9.11
C ARG A 56 7.35 0.25 -7.62
N LEU A 57 6.21 0.39 -6.93
CA LEU A 57 6.17 0.73 -5.50
C LEU A 57 6.88 -0.32 -4.64
N LEU A 58 6.70 -1.60 -4.98
CA LEU A 58 7.42 -2.71 -4.37
C LEU A 58 8.90 -2.65 -4.73
N ARG A 59 9.21 -2.66 -6.03
CA ARG A 59 10.59 -2.63 -6.55
C ARG A 59 11.48 -1.59 -5.85
N GLN A 60 10.96 -0.38 -5.68
CA GLN A 60 11.72 0.76 -5.15
C GLN A 60 11.62 0.92 -3.63
N GLY A 61 10.67 0.25 -2.96
CA GLY A 61 10.33 0.50 -1.55
C GLY A 61 11.33 -0.06 -0.55
N THR A 62 11.38 0.57 0.64
CA THR A 62 12.20 0.13 1.78
C THR A 62 11.43 0.09 3.11
N CYS A 63 10.16 0.48 3.12
CA CYS A 63 9.31 0.46 4.29
C CYS A 63 7.89 0.03 3.89
N PHE A 64 7.40 -1.05 4.49
CA PHE A 64 6.18 -1.71 4.05
C PHE A 64 5.26 -2.06 5.22
N LEU A 65 3.96 -1.94 5.01
CA LEU A 65 2.98 -2.67 5.82
C LEU A 65 2.79 -4.06 5.21
N ALA A 66 3.03 -5.09 6.02
CA ALA A 66 2.59 -6.44 5.71
C ALA A 66 1.13 -6.59 6.16
N TRP A 67 0.27 -7.18 5.34
CA TRP A 67 -1.15 -7.37 5.64
C TRP A 67 -1.69 -8.60 4.93
N ASN A 68 -2.84 -9.12 5.37
CA ASN A 68 -3.46 -10.29 4.74
C ASN A 68 -4.57 -9.82 3.80
N GLY A 69 -4.53 -10.27 2.54
CA GLY A 69 -5.65 -10.08 1.62
C GLY A 69 -6.90 -10.84 2.09
N SER A 70 -8.03 -10.63 1.42
CA SER A 70 -9.27 -11.39 1.71
C SER A 70 -9.12 -12.89 1.51
N ASP A 71 -8.15 -13.31 0.69
CA ASP A 71 -7.74 -14.69 0.46
C ASP A 71 -6.82 -15.25 1.56
N GLY A 72 -6.51 -14.46 2.59
CA GLY A 72 -5.55 -14.80 3.64
C GLY A 72 -4.08 -14.75 3.18
N ALA A 73 -3.81 -14.38 1.92
CA ALA A 73 -2.46 -14.32 1.40
C ALA A 73 -1.75 -13.06 1.91
N LEU A 74 -0.47 -13.22 2.29
CA LEU A 74 0.35 -12.11 2.73
C LEU A 74 0.65 -11.15 1.56
N ARG A 75 0.33 -9.87 1.74
CA ARG A 75 0.57 -8.76 0.83
C ARG A 75 1.50 -7.73 1.46
N PHE A 76 2.10 -6.89 0.61
CA PHE A 76 3.00 -5.81 1.03
C PHE A 76 2.57 -4.49 0.42
N ALA A 77 2.50 -3.44 1.23
CA ALA A 77 2.08 -2.12 0.80
C ALA A 77 3.11 -1.05 1.18
N SER A 78 3.59 -0.30 0.19
CA SER A 78 4.64 0.71 0.37
C SER A 78 4.12 1.93 1.12
N ASN A 79 4.84 2.40 2.14
CA ASN A 79 4.46 3.59 2.92
C ASN A 79 4.31 4.85 2.05
N ARG A 80 5.03 4.92 0.93
CA ARG A 80 4.91 5.96 -0.09
C ARG A 80 3.53 6.05 -0.71
N PHE A 81 2.74 4.99 -0.68
CA PHE A 81 1.37 5.04 -1.17
C PHE A 81 0.38 5.12 -0.02
N ILE A 82 0.47 4.19 0.93
CA ILE A 82 -0.55 4.02 1.97
C ILE A 82 -0.53 5.09 3.06
N GLY A 83 0.52 5.91 3.13
CA GLY A 83 0.64 7.00 4.10
C GLY A 83 -0.20 8.24 3.80
N TYR A 84 -0.85 8.30 2.63
CA TYR A 84 -1.59 9.47 2.16
C TYR A 84 -3.05 9.14 1.88
N ARG A 85 -3.99 10.04 2.21
CA ARG A 85 -5.42 9.81 2.02
C ARG A 85 -5.78 9.73 0.55
N HIS A 86 -6.78 8.90 0.23
CA HIS A 86 -7.36 8.79 -1.11
C HIS A 86 -6.30 8.68 -2.22
N ASN A 87 -5.23 7.93 -1.96
CA ASN A 87 -4.11 7.94 -2.89
C ASN A 87 -4.45 7.12 -4.14
N SER A 88 -3.98 7.62 -5.28
CA SER A 88 -4.17 7.05 -6.62
C SER A 88 -2.85 7.18 -7.39
N ILE A 89 -2.78 6.63 -8.60
CA ILE A 89 -1.60 6.81 -9.45
C ILE A 89 -1.39 8.30 -9.75
N GLU A 90 -2.48 9.02 -9.97
CA GLU A 90 -2.55 10.43 -10.34
C GLU A 90 -2.10 11.30 -9.17
N ASN A 91 -2.64 11.06 -7.97
CA ASN A 91 -2.22 11.76 -6.75
C ASN A 91 -0.75 11.51 -6.45
N CYS A 92 -0.31 10.25 -6.48
CA CYS A 92 1.07 9.91 -6.19
C CYS A 92 2.04 10.53 -7.21
N LYS A 93 1.66 10.63 -8.48
CA LYS A 93 2.48 11.28 -9.51
C LYS A 93 2.49 12.80 -9.36
N ALA A 94 1.34 13.42 -9.17
CA ALA A 94 1.22 14.88 -9.07
C ALA A 94 2.00 15.42 -7.86
N HIS A 95 2.00 14.68 -6.75
CA HIS A 95 2.65 15.11 -5.52
C HIS A 95 4.03 14.52 -5.28
N ALA A 96 4.61 13.78 -6.23
CA ALA A 96 5.82 12.97 -6.01
C ALA A 96 6.99 13.73 -5.36
N ALA A 97 7.16 15.03 -5.66
CA ALA A 97 8.21 15.87 -5.08
C ALA A 97 7.89 16.39 -3.66
N ALA A 98 6.61 16.44 -3.28
CA ALA A 98 6.14 16.94 -1.99
C ALA A 98 5.86 15.81 -0.97
N MET A 99 5.95 14.54 -1.39
CA MET A 99 5.66 13.39 -0.51
C MET A 99 6.71 13.22 0.59
N ASP A 100 6.38 13.63 1.82
CA ASP A 100 7.22 13.37 2.98
C ASP A 100 7.02 11.95 3.53
N THR A 101 7.90 11.03 3.11
CA THR A 101 7.85 9.63 3.54
C THR A 101 8.24 9.41 5.01
N ARG A 102 8.96 10.35 5.62
CA ARG A 102 9.31 10.28 7.06
C ARG A 102 8.06 10.59 7.87
N GLN A 103 7.38 11.69 7.57
CA GLN A 103 6.13 12.05 8.24
C GLN A 103 5.03 11.01 7.99
N ALA A 104 4.93 10.46 6.78
CA ALA A 104 4.03 9.34 6.49
C ALA A 104 4.31 8.11 7.39
N THR A 105 5.59 7.81 7.63
CA THR A 105 5.98 6.72 8.53
C THR A 105 5.57 7.00 9.98
N ASP A 106 5.73 8.23 10.45
CA ASP A 106 5.34 8.63 11.81
C ASP A 106 3.82 8.55 12.00
N MET A 107 3.05 9.04 11.02
CA MET A 107 1.58 8.98 11.04
C MET A 107 1.08 7.53 11.01
N LEU A 108 1.62 6.70 10.12
CA LEU A 108 1.30 5.27 10.09
C LEU A 108 1.69 4.57 11.40
N SER A 109 2.83 4.90 12.00
CA SER A 109 3.26 4.27 13.25
C SER A 109 2.35 4.62 14.43
N ARG A 110 1.85 5.86 14.48
CA ARG A 110 0.82 6.29 15.45
C ARG A 110 -0.48 5.53 15.23
N LEU A 111 -0.92 5.42 13.98
CA LEU A 111 -2.15 4.73 13.62
C LEU A 111 -2.11 3.23 13.92
N LEU A 112 -0.97 2.59 13.67
CA LEU A 112 -0.76 1.14 13.84
C LEU A 112 -0.30 0.77 15.26
N GLY A 113 -0.03 1.76 16.13
CA GLY A 113 0.46 1.55 17.49
C GLY A 113 1.88 0.99 17.59
N MET A 114 2.63 0.96 16.48
CA MET A 114 4.01 0.43 16.44
C MET A 114 4.83 1.05 15.32
N ALA A 115 6.14 1.13 15.52
CA ALA A 115 7.09 1.54 14.49
C ALA A 115 7.50 0.36 13.59
N PRO A 116 7.80 0.59 12.30
CA PRO A 116 8.28 -0.46 11.41
C PRO A 116 9.72 -0.82 11.75
N LYS A 117 10.03 -2.11 11.75
CA LYS A 117 11.37 -2.63 12.11
C LYS A 117 11.85 -3.69 11.12
N PRO A 118 13.17 -3.93 11.00
CA PRO A 118 13.67 -5.07 10.24
C PRO A 118 13.07 -6.38 10.76
N ASN A 119 12.70 -7.28 9.86
CA ASN A 119 12.13 -8.58 10.21
C ASN A 119 12.52 -9.62 9.15
N ALA A 120 13.40 -10.56 9.51
CA ALA A 120 13.94 -11.54 8.57
C ALA A 120 12.88 -12.47 7.94
N LYS A 121 11.81 -12.80 8.70
CA LYS A 121 10.70 -13.62 8.18
C LYS A 121 9.90 -12.87 7.13
N LEU A 122 9.56 -11.61 7.41
CA LEU A 122 8.85 -10.75 6.46
C LEU A 122 9.71 -10.37 5.26
N GLU A 123 11.02 -10.18 5.45
CA GLU A 123 11.97 -9.95 4.36
C GLU A 123 11.98 -11.15 3.39
N SER A 124 12.10 -12.37 3.93
CA SER A 124 12.06 -13.60 3.12
C SER A 124 10.71 -13.75 2.40
N ALA A 125 9.60 -13.44 3.08
CA ALA A 125 8.27 -13.49 2.49
C ALA A 125 8.08 -12.41 1.40
N TYR A 126 8.62 -11.22 1.60
CA TYR A 126 8.62 -10.14 0.61
C TYR A 126 9.39 -10.56 -0.65
N HIS A 127 10.54 -11.20 -0.50
CA HIS A 127 11.31 -11.71 -1.65
C HIS A 127 10.55 -12.78 -2.42
N ARG A 128 9.89 -13.73 -1.74
CA ARG A 128 9.01 -14.70 -2.40
C ARG A 128 7.84 -14.03 -3.11
N PHE A 129 7.21 -13.05 -2.47
CA PHE A 129 6.12 -12.27 -3.06
C PHE A 129 6.57 -11.59 -4.35
N CYS A 130 7.73 -10.92 -4.33
CA CYS A 130 8.29 -10.25 -5.50
C CYS A 130 8.64 -11.26 -6.61
N ALA A 131 9.29 -12.38 -6.26
CA ALA A 131 9.65 -13.42 -7.24
C ALA A 131 8.42 -13.99 -7.95
N ASN A 132 7.36 -14.32 -7.20
CA ASN A 132 6.10 -14.83 -7.76
C ASN A 132 5.41 -13.83 -8.69
N ALA A 133 5.62 -12.53 -8.46
CA ALA A 133 5.09 -11.45 -9.29
C ALA A 133 6.05 -11.02 -10.43
N GLY A 134 7.20 -11.68 -10.60
CA GLY A 134 8.22 -11.28 -11.58
C GLY A 134 8.88 -9.93 -11.28
N ILE A 135 8.89 -9.51 -10.01
CA ILE A 135 9.46 -8.24 -9.56
C ILE A 135 10.87 -8.48 -9.03
N GLN A 136 11.86 -7.79 -9.60
CA GLN A 136 13.21 -7.69 -9.05
C GLN A 136 13.33 -6.39 -8.25
N PRO A 137 13.58 -6.42 -6.94
CA PRO A 137 13.73 -5.20 -6.13
C PRO A 137 15.06 -4.46 -6.39
N ASP A 138 15.00 -3.14 -6.57
CA ASP A 138 16.19 -2.30 -6.87
C ASP A 138 17.13 -2.16 -5.67
N ASN A 139 16.56 -2.16 -4.47
CA ASN A 139 17.26 -1.81 -3.23
C ASN A 139 17.63 -3.05 -2.39
N ALA A 140 18.12 -4.12 -3.01
CA ALA A 140 18.47 -5.35 -2.32
C ALA A 140 19.51 -5.15 -1.19
N SER A 141 20.35 -4.13 -1.30
CA SER A 141 21.36 -3.77 -0.28
C SER A 141 20.80 -2.97 0.90
N ARG A 142 19.58 -2.43 0.81
CA ARG A 142 18.98 -1.60 1.88
C ARG A 142 18.10 -2.45 2.76
N THR A 143 18.32 -2.39 4.07
CA THR A 143 17.48 -3.07 5.05
C THR A 143 16.05 -2.53 5.00
N ARG A 144 15.09 -3.37 4.60
CA ARG A 144 13.68 -3.01 4.64
C ARG A 144 13.13 -3.08 6.06
N ARG A 145 12.15 -2.25 6.35
CA ARG A 145 11.43 -2.24 7.62
C ARG A 145 9.95 -2.55 7.37
N PHE A 146 9.35 -3.24 8.33
CA PHE A 146 7.99 -3.71 8.22
C PHE A 146 7.17 -3.37 9.45
N TRP A 147 5.93 -2.94 9.24
CA TRP A 147 4.86 -3.14 10.23
C TRP A 147 4.33 -4.57 10.09
N LEU A 148 3.97 -5.18 11.22
CA LEU A 148 3.42 -6.53 11.24
C LEU A 148 1.97 -6.54 10.73
N PRO A 149 1.48 -7.69 10.21
CA PRO A 149 0.07 -7.86 9.89
C PRO A 149 -0.82 -7.54 11.08
N ILE A 150 -1.83 -6.71 10.85
CA ILE A 150 -2.85 -6.39 11.85
C ILE A 150 -4.11 -7.20 11.52
N PRO A 151 -4.65 -8.01 12.46
CA PRO A 151 -5.81 -8.87 12.20
C PRO A 151 -7.10 -8.12 11.80
N LEU A 152 -7.17 -6.81 12.03
CA LEU A 152 -8.36 -5.97 11.83
C LEU A 152 -8.32 -5.15 10.52
N LEU A 153 -7.28 -5.32 9.71
CA LEU A 153 -7.10 -4.67 8.41
C LEU A 153 -7.42 -5.60 7.25
#